data_AF-A0A8T4S2X2-F1
#
_entry.id   AF-A0A8T4S2X2-F1
#
_cell.length_a   1.000
_cell.length_b   1.000
_cell.length_c   1.000
_cell.angle_alpha   90.00
_cell.angle_beta   90.00
_cell.angle_gamma   90.00
#
_symmetry.space_group_name_H-M   'P 1'
#
loop_
_entity.id
_entity.type
_entity.pdbx_description
1 polymer ?
#
loop_
_entity_poly.entity_id
_entity_poly.type
_entity_poly.pdbx_seq_one_letter_code
_entity_poly.pdbx_strand_id
1 'polypeptide(L)'
;MKQGLIDDVGILLLKHGFTVKSLTRGCFDLVARKDITILLIKMLEDADSISEEYAIAMRKVSSYIDASPVIIAKTAGSYLEDGVVYSRFGVYTLNYHTFSSVLQNTLPFILSNRAGLTASVIGEKLKRKREESGYSLGEVSRKVGVSKRMIAKYESGLADVSVNKAYPLYKIFGSGIFRKINILESWKAVPESKKSEVAKKYANLGFEADDTKKVPFDVIARKGKEIILTEVGDKTNPQLLPLQKLIEADTLMIFKEKKPKKIPALTKKDFLDFESAKELIKFLKEFE
;
A
#
# COMPACT_ATOMS: atom_id res chain seq x y z
N MET A 1 -18.19 6.98 15.07
CA MET A 1 -16.99 7.75 14.67
C MET A 1 -16.21 7.06 13.56
N LYS A 2 -15.70 5.83 13.75
CA LYS A 2 -15.03 5.06 12.68
C LYS A 2 -15.88 4.89 11.41
N GLN A 3 -17.18 4.62 11.53
CA GLN A 3 -18.07 4.44 10.38
C GLN A 3 -18.18 5.70 9.51
N GLY A 4 -18.29 6.89 10.12
CA GLY A 4 -18.34 8.15 9.37
C GLY A 4 -17.09 8.38 8.54
N LEU A 5 -15.91 8.08 9.08
CA LEU A 5 -14.65 8.19 8.32
C LEU A 5 -14.59 7.20 7.14
N ILE A 6 -15.10 5.98 7.31
CA ILE A 6 -15.20 5.00 6.22
C ILE A 6 -16.11 5.53 5.10
N ASP A 7 -17.26 6.08 5.48
CA ASP A 7 -18.24 6.61 4.52
C ASP A 7 -17.68 7.83 3.78
N ASP A 8 -17.03 8.76 4.49
CA ASP A 8 -16.39 9.95 3.90
C ASP A 8 -15.29 9.58 2.90
N VAL A 9 -14.39 8.67 3.29
CA VAL A 9 -13.32 8.16 2.41
C VAL A 9 -13.91 7.41 1.22
N GLY A 10 -14.95 6.60 1.44
CA GLY A 10 -15.65 5.88 0.39
C GLY A 10 -16.29 6.82 -0.65
N ILE A 11 -17.02 7.84 -0.19
CA ILE A 11 -17.62 8.87 -1.05
C ILE A 11 -16.53 9.63 -1.82
N LEU A 12 -15.44 10.00 -1.14
CA LEU A 12 -14.32 10.69 -1.76
C LEU A 12 -13.72 9.87 -2.91
N LEU A 13 -13.50 8.57 -2.69
CA LEU A 13 -12.99 7.65 -3.71
C LEU A 13 -13.94 7.49 -4.89
N LEU A 14 -15.23 7.31 -4.63
CA LEU A 14 -16.27 7.24 -5.66
C LEU A 14 -16.29 8.51 -6.53
N LYS A 15 -16.20 9.69 -5.91
CA LYS A 15 -16.10 10.99 -6.62
C LYS A 15 -14.88 11.10 -7.53
N HIS A 16 -13.80 10.38 -7.24
CA HIS A 16 -12.58 10.34 -8.05
C HIS A 16 -12.53 9.15 -9.02
N GLY A 17 -13.65 8.43 -9.20
CA GLY A 17 -13.81 7.37 -10.20
C GLY A 17 -13.32 5.99 -9.75
N PHE A 18 -13.11 5.78 -8.45
CA PHE A 18 -12.82 4.44 -7.94
C PHE A 18 -14.10 3.64 -7.78
N THR A 19 -14.04 2.34 -8.10
CA THR A 19 -15.00 1.36 -7.56
C THR A 19 -14.56 0.99 -6.15
N VAL A 20 -15.48 1.06 -5.18
CA VAL A 20 -15.15 0.86 -3.75
C VAL A 20 -15.96 -0.30 -3.18
N LYS A 21 -15.30 -1.13 -2.35
CA LYS A 21 -15.96 -2.15 -1.51
C LYS A 21 -15.49 -2.03 -0.07
N SER A 22 -16.45 -2.06 0.85
CA SER A 22 -16.19 -2.13 2.28
C SER A 22 -16.09 -3.57 2.76
N LEU A 23 -15.21 -3.78 3.73
CA LEU A 23 -14.99 -5.04 4.40
C LEU A 23 -15.23 -4.82 5.88
N THR A 24 -15.97 -5.75 6.50
CA THR A 24 -16.33 -5.62 7.91
C THR A 24 -15.32 -6.29 8.83
N ARG A 25 -14.42 -7.12 8.28
CA ARG A 25 -13.38 -7.82 9.06
C ARG A 25 -12.09 -7.92 8.24
N GLY A 26 -10.97 -7.67 8.91
CA GLY A 26 -9.63 -7.91 8.36
C GLY A 26 -8.71 -6.71 8.42
N CYS A 27 -7.58 -6.82 7.72
CA CYS A 27 -6.48 -5.88 7.81
C CYS A 27 -6.66 -4.57 7.05
N PHE A 28 -7.73 -4.43 6.28
CA PHE A 28 -8.20 -3.19 5.63
C PHE A 28 -9.73 -3.13 5.72
N ASP A 29 -10.30 -1.93 5.80
CA ASP A 29 -11.77 -1.76 5.87
C ASP A 29 -12.36 -1.32 4.51
N LEU A 30 -11.54 -0.82 3.58
CA LEU A 30 -11.93 -0.52 2.20
C LEU A 30 -10.93 -1.12 1.20
N VAL A 31 -11.44 -1.60 0.08
CA VAL A 31 -10.68 -1.83 -1.15
C VAL A 31 -11.24 -0.93 -2.23
N ALA A 32 -10.37 -0.26 -2.95
CA ALA A 32 -10.77 0.64 -4.03
C ALA A 32 -9.94 0.35 -5.28
N ARG A 33 -10.57 0.36 -6.45
CA ARG A 33 -9.90 0.17 -7.74
C ARG A 33 -10.27 1.25 -8.73
N LYS A 34 -9.28 1.76 -9.45
CA LYS A 34 -9.42 2.62 -10.62
C LYS A 34 -8.36 2.21 -11.63
N ASP A 35 -8.77 1.74 -12.80
CA ASP A 35 -7.88 1.20 -13.82
C ASP A 35 -6.94 0.13 -13.24
N ILE A 36 -5.62 0.38 -13.27
CA ILE A 36 -4.57 -0.47 -12.71
C ILE A 36 -4.26 -0.17 -11.23
N THR A 37 -4.79 0.92 -10.67
CA THR A 37 -4.53 1.31 -9.29
C THR A 37 -5.50 0.61 -8.36
N ILE A 38 -4.97 -0.19 -7.44
CA ILE A 38 -5.74 -0.81 -6.35
C ILE A 38 -5.24 -0.24 -5.02
N LEU A 39 -6.15 0.16 -4.13
CA LEU A 39 -5.86 0.65 -2.79
C LEU A 39 -6.44 -0.30 -1.75
N LEU A 40 -5.62 -0.70 -0.78
CA LEU A 40 -6.06 -1.40 0.44
C LEU A 40 -5.99 -0.41 1.60
N ILE A 41 -7.14 0.06 2.06
CA ILE A 41 -7.22 1.18 2.99
C ILE A 41 -7.68 0.70 4.36
N LYS A 42 -6.89 1.01 5.39
CA LYS A 42 -7.26 0.83 6.79
C LYS A 42 -7.62 2.18 7.42
N MET A 43 -8.75 2.28 8.09
CA MET A 43 -9.18 3.49 8.79
C MET A 43 -9.13 3.28 10.29
N LEU A 44 -8.49 4.21 10.99
CA LEU A 44 -8.30 4.20 12.44
C LEU A 44 -8.59 5.58 13.01
N GLU A 45 -9.03 5.67 14.26
CA GLU A 45 -9.06 6.97 14.93
C GLU A 45 -7.62 7.39 15.25
N ASP A 46 -6.87 6.47 15.86
CA ASP A 46 -5.44 6.59 16.16
C ASP A 46 -4.63 5.51 15.42
N ALA A 47 -3.63 5.91 14.66
CA ALA A 47 -2.77 5.00 13.89
C ALA A 47 -1.90 4.08 14.76
N ASP A 48 -1.60 4.45 16.01
CA ASP A 48 -0.85 3.61 16.95
C ASP A 48 -1.66 2.39 17.42
N SER A 49 -2.97 2.37 17.15
CA SER A 49 -3.82 1.20 17.42
C SER A 49 -3.62 0.04 16.44
N ILE A 50 -2.90 0.24 15.33
CA ILE A 50 -2.64 -0.86 14.39
C ILE A 50 -1.60 -1.82 14.96
N SER A 51 -1.84 -3.13 14.85
CA SER A 51 -0.82 -4.13 15.15
C SER A 51 0.10 -4.36 13.95
N GLU A 52 1.34 -4.76 14.23
CA GLU A 52 2.30 -5.14 13.19
C GLU A 52 1.77 -6.28 12.30
N GLU A 53 1.04 -7.23 12.88
CA GLU A 53 0.42 -8.34 12.14
C GLU A 53 -0.54 -7.83 11.05
N TYR A 54 -1.35 -6.81 11.33
CA TYR A 54 -2.26 -6.20 10.36
C TYR A 54 -1.49 -5.51 9.23
N ALA A 55 -0.47 -4.72 9.57
CA ALA A 55 0.34 -4.01 8.58
C ALA A 55 1.16 -4.96 7.70
N ILE A 56 1.74 -6.04 8.27
CA ILE A 56 2.40 -7.10 7.51
C ILE A 56 1.39 -7.77 6.56
N ALA A 57 0.18 -8.11 7.03
CA ALA A 57 -0.84 -8.71 6.19
C ALA A 57 -1.25 -7.78 5.03
N MET A 58 -1.45 -6.49 5.28
CA MET A 58 -1.75 -5.50 4.23
C MET A 58 -0.64 -5.46 3.16
N ARG A 59 0.62 -5.34 3.58
CA ARG A 59 1.77 -5.29 2.67
C ARG A 59 1.91 -6.57 1.86
N LYS A 60 1.71 -7.72 2.51
CA LYS A 60 1.73 -9.02 1.85
C LYS A 60 0.65 -9.10 0.79
N VAL A 61 -0.62 -8.84 1.11
CA VAL A 61 -1.68 -8.89 0.09
C VAL A 61 -1.37 -7.90 -1.05
N SER A 62 -0.90 -6.70 -0.70
CA SER A 62 -0.58 -5.65 -1.68
C SER A 62 0.46 -6.08 -2.70
N SER A 63 1.50 -6.82 -2.30
CA SER A 63 2.55 -7.27 -3.23
C SER A 63 2.09 -8.31 -4.25
N TYR A 64 1.05 -9.09 -3.92
CA TYR A 64 0.51 -10.10 -4.82
C TYR A 64 -0.49 -9.54 -5.83
N ILE A 65 -1.15 -8.42 -5.48
CA ILE A 65 -2.24 -7.85 -6.29
C ILE A 65 -1.88 -6.47 -6.88
N ASP A 66 -0.61 -6.08 -6.79
CA ASP A 66 -0.10 -4.77 -7.20
C ASP A 66 -0.88 -3.58 -6.58
N ALA A 67 -1.34 -3.73 -5.33
CA ALA A 67 -2.06 -2.66 -4.63
C ALA A 67 -1.11 -1.75 -3.82
N SER A 68 -1.62 -0.57 -3.46
CA SER A 68 -1.01 0.28 -2.44
C SER A 68 -1.74 0.11 -1.09
N PRO A 69 -1.05 -0.30 -0.02
CA PRO A 69 -1.59 -0.29 1.33
C PRO A 69 -1.47 1.12 1.93
N VAL A 70 -2.57 1.66 2.45
CA VAL A 70 -2.62 2.99 3.07
C VAL A 70 -3.40 2.94 4.38
N ILE A 71 -2.89 3.63 5.39
CA ILE A 71 -3.60 3.88 6.66
C ILE A 71 -4.08 5.32 6.66
N ILE A 72 -5.38 5.51 6.89
CA ILE A 72 -5.99 6.82 7.10
C ILE A 72 -6.36 6.92 8.58
N ALA A 73 -5.81 7.91 9.27
CA ALA A 73 -6.09 8.14 10.70
C ALA A 73 -6.18 9.62 11.04
N LYS A 74 -6.76 9.96 12.20
CA LYS A 74 -6.76 11.34 12.69
C LYS A 74 -5.54 11.63 13.53
N THR A 75 -5.17 10.68 14.40
CA THR A 75 -4.06 10.82 15.34
C THR A 75 -3.06 9.69 15.20
N ALA A 76 -1.89 9.89 15.79
CA ALA A 76 -0.95 8.86 16.19
C ALA A 76 -0.26 9.34 17.47
N GLY A 77 -0.97 9.22 18.60
CA GLY A 77 -0.65 9.90 19.86
C GLY A 77 -0.96 11.42 19.86
N SER A 78 -0.76 12.09 18.73
CA SER A 78 -1.19 13.47 18.45
C SER A 78 -1.85 13.57 17.07
N TYR A 79 -2.49 14.70 16.76
CA TYR A 79 -3.05 14.92 15.41
C TYR A 79 -1.98 14.80 14.33
N LEU A 80 -2.36 14.13 13.22
CA LEU A 80 -1.53 14.05 12.03
C LEU A 80 -1.64 15.36 11.24
N GLU A 81 -0.48 15.91 10.86
CA GLU A 81 -0.37 17.17 10.12
C GLU A 81 -0.79 17.02 8.65
N ASP A 82 -1.41 18.07 8.10
CA ASP A 82 -1.74 18.12 6.68
C ASP A 82 -0.48 18.18 5.80
N GLY A 83 -0.48 17.41 4.71
CA GLY A 83 0.64 17.34 3.77
C GLY A 83 1.85 16.52 4.26
N VAL A 84 1.72 15.85 5.40
CA VAL A 84 2.77 14.99 5.97
C VAL A 84 2.39 13.51 5.83
N VAL A 85 3.35 12.71 5.38
CA VAL A 85 3.24 11.25 5.35
C VAL A 85 3.99 10.65 6.53
N TYR A 86 3.30 9.84 7.31
CA TYR A 86 3.84 9.04 8.40
C TYR A 86 4.00 7.59 7.95
N SER A 87 4.57 6.76 8.82
CA SER A 87 4.66 5.32 8.58
C SER A 87 4.30 4.53 9.84
N ARG A 88 3.54 3.45 9.67
CA ARG A 88 3.34 2.43 10.70
C ARG A 88 3.66 1.07 10.12
N PHE A 89 4.68 0.44 10.68
CA PHE A 89 5.22 -0.85 10.22
C PHE A 89 5.43 -0.88 8.70
N GLY A 90 5.98 0.19 8.12
CA GLY A 90 6.25 0.29 6.68
C GLY A 90 5.06 0.61 5.79
N VAL A 91 3.85 0.82 6.33
CA VAL A 91 2.68 1.27 5.57
C VAL A 91 2.55 2.79 5.69
N TYR A 92 2.31 3.50 4.59
CA TYR A 92 2.08 4.94 4.62
C TYR A 92 0.83 5.27 5.42
N THR A 93 0.95 6.27 6.29
CA THR A 93 -0.09 6.70 7.22
C THR A 93 -0.29 8.20 7.09
N LEU A 94 -1.52 8.66 6.89
CA LEU A 94 -1.83 10.07 6.70
C LEU A 94 -3.26 10.38 7.14
N ASN A 95 -3.59 11.67 7.24
CA ASN A 95 -4.95 12.10 7.51
C ASN A 95 -5.82 12.16 6.25
N TYR A 96 -7.12 12.34 6.46
CA TYR A 96 -8.12 12.46 5.40
C TYR A 96 -7.81 13.61 4.42
N HIS A 97 -7.39 14.77 4.93
CA HIS A 97 -7.12 15.96 4.11
C HIS A 97 -5.95 15.75 3.15
N THR A 98 -4.88 15.12 3.63
CA THR A 98 -3.72 14.74 2.82
C THR A 98 -4.10 13.70 1.78
N PHE A 99 -4.95 12.73 2.14
CA PHE A 99 -5.43 11.70 1.21
C PHE A 99 -6.29 12.30 0.09
N SER A 100 -7.20 13.21 0.45
CA SER A 100 -7.99 13.99 -0.51
C SER A 100 -7.11 14.80 -1.46
N SER A 101 -6.09 15.47 -0.94
CA SER A 101 -5.14 16.24 -1.75
C SER A 101 -4.40 15.35 -2.76
N VAL A 102 -3.98 14.16 -2.34
CA VAL A 102 -3.35 13.17 -3.24
C VAL A 102 -4.29 12.76 -4.37
N LEU A 103 -5.56 12.46 -4.08
CA LEU A 103 -6.54 12.09 -5.12
C LEU A 103 -6.81 13.24 -6.10
N GLN A 104 -6.59 14.48 -5.67
CA GLN A 104 -6.59 15.69 -6.50
C GLN A 104 -5.23 15.98 -7.18
N ASN A 105 -4.33 14.99 -7.25
CA ASN A 105 -2.99 15.07 -7.83
C ASN A 105 -2.02 16.02 -7.11
N THR A 106 -2.31 16.39 -5.85
CA THR A 106 -1.41 17.18 -5.01
C THR A 106 -0.64 16.26 -4.06
N LEU A 107 0.55 15.82 -4.49
CA LEU A 107 1.37 14.89 -3.72
C LEU A 107 2.16 15.59 -2.59
N PRO A 108 2.18 15.00 -1.38
CA PRO A 108 3.02 15.45 -0.28
C PRO A 108 4.50 15.20 -0.59
N PHE A 109 5.37 15.88 0.14
CA PHE A 109 6.83 15.72 0.05
C PHE A 109 7.52 15.75 1.42
N ILE A 110 6.73 15.81 2.50
CA ILE A 110 7.21 15.77 3.88
C ILE A 110 6.92 14.37 4.44
N LEU A 111 7.94 13.75 5.02
CA LEU A 111 7.89 12.45 5.67
C LEU A 111 8.24 12.60 7.15
N SER A 112 7.46 11.95 8.02
CA SER A 112 7.83 11.76 9.42
C SER A 112 8.69 10.51 9.57
N ASN A 113 9.92 10.68 10.07
CA ASN A 113 10.84 9.59 10.38
C ASN A 113 11.42 9.75 11.80
N ARG A 114 12.40 8.91 12.16
CA ARG A 114 13.05 8.96 13.49
C ARG A 114 13.77 10.29 13.78
N ALA A 115 14.14 11.04 12.74
CA ALA A 115 14.76 12.35 12.85
C ALA A 115 13.74 13.51 12.86
N GLY A 116 12.44 13.20 12.91
CA GLY A 116 11.33 14.15 12.85
C GLY A 116 10.78 14.33 11.43
N LEU A 117 10.24 15.51 11.15
CA LEU A 117 9.69 15.85 9.85
C LEU A 117 10.81 16.26 8.89
N THR A 118 10.90 15.56 7.76
CA THR A 118 11.95 15.76 6.76
C THR A 118 11.37 15.77 5.35
N ALA A 119 12.10 16.36 4.41
CA ALA A 119 11.80 16.34 2.99
C ALA A 119 13.06 15.94 2.21
N SER A 120 12.89 15.11 1.20
CA SER A 120 13.99 14.70 0.32
C SER A 120 14.08 15.66 -0.87
N VAL A 121 15.29 16.11 -1.19
CA VAL A 121 15.55 17.03 -2.29
C VAL A 121 16.04 16.26 -3.52
N ILE A 122 15.58 16.68 -4.70
CA ILE A 122 16.11 16.27 -5.99
C ILE A 122 17.30 17.19 -6.27
N GLY A 123 18.50 16.73 -5.89
CA GLY A 123 19.71 17.55 -5.87
C GLY A 123 20.02 18.28 -7.17
N GLU A 124 19.87 17.61 -8.31
CA GLU A 124 20.03 18.19 -9.64
C GLU A 124 19.05 19.36 -9.89
N LYS A 125 17.78 19.20 -9.50
CA LYS A 125 16.77 20.26 -9.64
C LYS A 125 17.06 21.45 -8.73
N LEU A 126 17.54 21.19 -7.51
CA LEU A 126 17.95 22.26 -6.60
C LEU A 126 19.13 23.04 -7.19
N LYS A 127 20.18 22.34 -7.64
CA LYS A 127 21.36 22.95 -8.25
C LYS A 127 20.97 23.81 -9.45
N ARG A 128 20.18 23.25 -10.37
CA ARG A 128 19.70 23.94 -11.56
C ARG A 128 18.91 25.21 -11.20
N LYS A 129 17.90 25.10 -10.33
CA LYS A 129 17.11 26.27 -9.91
C LYS A 129 17.93 27.34 -9.20
N ARG A 130 18.92 26.92 -8.41
CA ARG A 130 19.85 27.86 -7.75
C ARG A 130 20.64 28.65 -8.79
N GLU A 131 21.23 27.95 -9.77
CA GLU A 131 22.05 28.56 -10.83
C GLU A 131 21.21 29.45 -11.77
N GLU A 132 20.02 29.00 -12.17
CA GLU A 132 19.04 29.79 -12.94
C GLU A 132 18.61 31.07 -12.20
N SER A 133 18.56 31.04 -10.88
CA SER A 133 18.22 32.20 -10.04
C SER A 133 19.43 33.10 -9.72
N GLY A 134 20.62 32.80 -10.26
CA GLY A 134 21.85 33.56 -10.00
C GLY A 134 22.41 33.44 -8.59
N TYR A 135 21.92 32.48 -7.78
CA TYR A 135 22.36 32.33 -6.39
C TYR A 135 23.64 31.52 -6.27
N SER A 136 24.60 32.05 -5.50
CA SER A 136 25.74 31.28 -5.01
C SER A 136 25.33 30.31 -3.91
N LEU A 137 26.13 29.26 -3.68
CA LEU A 137 25.97 28.37 -2.52
C LEU A 137 25.97 29.14 -1.19
N GLY A 138 26.73 30.25 -1.12
CA GLY A 138 26.81 31.11 0.06
C GLY A 138 25.52 31.87 0.34
N GLU A 139 24.85 32.37 -0.69
CA GLU A 139 23.58 33.08 -0.54
C GLU A 139 22.47 32.15 -0.07
N VAL A 140 22.35 30.97 -0.68
CA VAL A 140 21.36 29.96 -0.25
C VAL A 140 21.66 29.50 1.17
N SER A 141 22.94 29.25 1.50
CA SER A 141 23.40 28.90 2.85
C SER A 141 22.91 29.90 3.91
N ARG A 142 23.06 31.21 3.66
CA ARG A 142 22.58 32.26 4.57
C ARG A 142 21.05 32.28 4.67
N LYS A 143 20.34 32.19 3.54
CA LYS A 143 18.86 32.23 3.52
C LYS A 143 18.21 31.02 4.23
N VAL A 144 18.83 29.84 4.15
CA VAL A 144 18.36 28.60 4.78
C VAL A 144 18.88 28.45 6.22
N GLY A 145 19.97 29.14 6.55
CA GLY A 145 20.63 29.05 7.86
C GLY A 145 21.34 27.71 8.05
N VAL A 146 22.09 27.27 7.05
CA VAL A 146 22.96 26.07 7.08
C VAL A 146 24.31 26.38 6.45
N SER A 147 25.32 25.52 6.59
CA SER A 147 26.63 25.75 5.98
C SER A 147 26.61 25.61 4.45
N LYS A 148 27.56 26.24 3.75
CA LYS A 148 27.76 26.04 2.29
C LYS A 148 27.92 24.56 1.93
N ARG A 149 28.66 23.82 2.77
CA ARG A 149 28.84 22.37 2.63
C ARG A 149 27.52 21.60 2.71
N MET A 150 26.57 22.05 3.54
CA MET A 150 25.26 21.42 3.64
C MET A 150 24.40 21.66 2.39
N ILE A 151 24.42 22.87 1.82
CA ILE A 151 23.74 23.13 0.53
C ILE A 151 24.33 22.24 -0.57
N ALA A 152 25.66 22.12 -0.64
CA ALA A 152 26.32 21.22 -1.57
C ALA A 152 25.90 19.74 -1.37
N LYS A 153 25.73 19.29 -0.11
CA LYS A 153 25.20 17.95 0.19
C LYS A 153 23.75 17.76 -0.27
N TYR A 154 22.90 18.78 -0.16
CA TYR A 154 21.53 18.73 -0.68
C TYR A 154 21.53 18.64 -2.20
N GLU A 155 22.40 19.40 -2.88
CA GLU A 155 22.56 19.35 -4.35
C GLU A 155 23.13 18.03 -4.85
N SER A 156 23.90 17.33 -4.04
CA SER A 156 24.37 15.97 -4.36
C SER A 156 23.40 14.87 -3.92
N GLY A 157 22.26 15.21 -3.32
CA GLY A 157 21.26 14.23 -2.86
C GLY A 157 21.71 13.35 -1.69
N LEU A 158 22.75 13.75 -0.96
CA LEU A 158 23.36 12.96 0.11
C LEU A 158 22.74 13.21 1.51
N ALA A 159 21.74 14.06 1.62
CA ALA A 159 21.09 14.37 2.88
C ALA A 159 19.63 14.80 2.68
N ASP A 160 18.77 14.29 3.56
CA ASP A 160 17.42 14.83 3.73
C ASP A 160 17.46 16.17 4.46
N VAL A 161 16.40 16.96 4.25
CA VAL A 161 16.28 18.30 4.80
C VAL A 161 15.20 18.29 5.88
N SER A 162 15.51 18.73 7.10
CA SER A 162 14.46 18.89 8.12
C SER A 162 13.42 19.93 7.68
N VAL A 163 12.17 19.80 8.13
CA VAL A 163 11.07 20.68 7.70
C VAL A 163 11.40 22.17 7.88
N ASN A 164 12.05 22.53 8.99
CA ASN A 164 12.48 23.90 9.29
C ASN A 164 13.47 24.46 8.26
N LYS A 165 14.28 23.58 7.63
CA LYS A 165 15.23 23.95 6.58
C LYS A 165 14.65 23.79 5.18
N ALA A 166 13.66 22.91 5.01
CA ALA A 166 12.92 22.72 3.78
C ALA A 166 12.03 23.94 3.48
N TYR A 167 11.44 24.57 4.49
CA TYR A 167 10.54 25.72 4.30
C TYR A 167 11.21 26.92 3.60
N PRO A 168 12.40 27.41 4.00
CA PRO A 168 13.12 28.44 3.25
C PRO A 168 13.45 28.01 1.82
N LEU A 169 13.88 26.77 1.60
CA LEU A 169 14.15 26.24 0.26
C LEU A 169 12.89 26.22 -0.61
N TYR A 170 11.76 25.81 -0.05
CA TYR A 170 10.44 25.87 -0.69
C TYR A 170 10.04 27.30 -1.04
N LYS A 171 10.26 28.28 -0.16
CA LYS A 171 9.97 29.69 -0.46
C LYS A 171 10.78 30.24 -1.61
N ILE A 172 12.04 29.82 -1.75
CA ILE A 172 12.95 30.34 -2.80
C ILE A 172 12.71 29.62 -4.13
N PHE A 173 12.58 28.29 -4.10
CA PHE A 173 12.63 27.45 -5.30
C PHE A 173 11.32 26.70 -5.60
N GLY A 174 10.30 26.81 -4.75
CA GLY A 174 9.02 26.11 -4.86
C GLY A 174 9.11 24.61 -4.54
N SER A 175 7.99 23.90 -4.62
CA SER A 175 7.96 22.47 -4.28
C SER A 175 8.64 21.54 -5.30
N GLY A 176 8.95 22.05 -6.51
CA GLY A 176 9.49 21.25 -7.61
C GLY A 176 10.91 20.70 -7.38
N ILE A 177 11.64 21.21 -6.38
CA ILE A 177 12.94 20.68 -5.98
C ILE A 177 12.83 19.49 -5.03
N PHE A 178 11.66 19.23 -4.44
CA PHE A 178 11.46 18.13 -3.50
C PHE A 178 10.93 16.90 -4.21
N ARG A 179 11.36 15.72 -3.72
CA ARG A 179 10.83 14.44 -4.17
C ARG A 179 9.41 14.27 -3.61
N LYS A 180 8.46 14.05 -4.51
CA LYS A 180 7.06 13.78 -4.15
C LYS A 180 6.93 12.35 -3.62
N ILE A 181 6.05 12.16 -2.64
CA ILE A 181 5.71 10.87 -2.06
C ILE A 181 4.40 10.44 -2.69
N ASN A 182 4.44 9.38 -3.50
CA ASN A 182 3.27 8.84 -4.15
C ASN A 182 2.72 7.67 -3.34
N ILE A 183 1.67 7.92 -2.56
CA ILE A 183 1.01 6.87 -1.75
C ILE A 183 0.10 5.96 -2.59
N LEU A 184 -0.06 6.22 -3.89
CA LEU A 184 -0.86 5.38 -4.81
C LEU A 184 0.02 4.36 -5.56
N GLU A 185 1.34 4.42 -5.40
CA GLU A 185 2.27 3.45 -6.01
C GLU A 185 2.15 2.07 -5.36
N SER A 186 2.22 1.03 -6.19
CA SER A 186 2.07 -0.35 -5.73
C SER A 186 3.20 -0.78 -4.81
N TRP A 187 2.85 -1.51 -3.75
CA TRP A 187 3.80 -2.05 -2.81
C TRP A 187 4.45 -3.31 -3.38
N LYS A 188 5.79 -3.37 -3.43
CA LYS A 188 6.51 -4.46 -4.10
C LYS A 188 7.24 -5.43 -3.17
N ALA A 189 7.49 -5.05 -1.91
CA ALA A 189 8.30 -5.87 -1.01
C ALA A 189 7.45 -6.95 -0.32
N VAL A 190 7.77 -8.23 -0.55
CA VAL A 190 7.09 -9.34 0.12
C VAL A 190 7.71 -9.57 1.50
N PRO A 191 6.95 -9.49 2.61
CA PRO A 191 7.45 -9.89 3.92
C PRO A 191 7.66 -11.41 3.96
N GLU A 192 8.85 -11.87 4.38
CA GLU A 192 9.12 -13.30 4.54
C GLU A 192 8.20 -13.94 5.58
N SER A 193 7.76 -15.18 5.32
CA SER A 193 6.95 -15.94 6.26
C SER A 193 7.09 -17.45 6.08
N LYS A 194 6.75 -18.20 7.14
CA LYS A 194 6.67 -19.66 7.07
C LYS A 194 5.50 -20.07 6.18
N LYS A 195 5.78 -20.93 5.20
CA LYS A 195 4.80 -21.42 4.23
C LYS A 195 4.15 -22.73 4.68
N SER A 196 2.84 -22.81 4.59
CA SER A 196 2.06 -24.04 4.73
C SER A 196 2.29 -24.98 3.56
N GLU A 197 1.77 -26.20 3.67
CA GLU A 197 1.82 -27.17 2.58
C GLU A 197 1.09 -26.69 1.33
N VAL A 198 -0.01 -25.96 1.49
CA VAL A 198 -0.79 -25.40 0.38
C VAL A 198 0.04 -24.32 -0.35
N ALA A 199 0.63 -23.37 0.39
CA ALA A 199 1.49 -22.35 -0.18
C ALA A 199 2.75 -22.95 -0.85
N LYS A 200 3.35 -23.98 -0.25
CA LYS A 200 4.47 -24.74 -0.85
C LYS A 200 4.06 -25.44 -2.13
N LYS A 201 2.87 -26.05 -2.18
CA LYS A 201 2.37 -26.68 -3.40
C LYS A 201 2.20 -25.68 -4.54
N TYR A 202 1.62 -24.50 -4.26
CA TYR A 202 1.57 -23.42 -5.26
C TYR A 202 2.97 -23.04 -5.77
N ALA A 203 3.95 -22.93 -4.87
CA ALA A 203 5.34 -22.67 -5.25
C ALA A 203 5.90 -23.76 -6.18
N ASN A 204 5.62 -25.04 -5.90
CA ASN A 204 6.04 -26.16 -6.76
C ASN A 204 5.37 -26.12 -8.15
N LEU A 205 4.16 -25.56 -8.26
CA LEU A 205 3.47 -25.32 -9.54
C LEU A 205 4.01 -24.07 -10.28
N GLY A 206 4.96 -23.34 -9.67
CA GLY A 206 5.58 -22.15 -10.22
C GLY A 206 4.77 -20.87 -10.02
N PHE A 207 3.96 -20.80 -8.95
CA PHE A 207 3.38 -19.55 -8.45
C PHE A 207 4.29 -18.93 -7.38
N GLU A 208 4.30 -17.62 -7.28
CA GLU A 208 4.60 -16.97 -6.01
C GLU A 208 3.42 -17.25 -5.08
N ALA A 209 3.66 -17.65 -3.83
CA ALA A 209 2.58 -17.92 -2.88
C ALA A 209 3.01 -17.77 -1.42
N ASP A 210 2.08 -17.30 -0.58
CA ASP A 210 2.25 -17.15 0.85
C ASP A 210 0.95 -17.37 1.60
N ASP A 211 1.08 -17.79 2.86
CA ASP A 211 -0.03 -17.80 3.80
C ASP A 211 -0.39 -16.39 4.26
N THR A 212 -1.68 -16.17 4.42
CA THR A 212 -2.25 -14.91 4.85
C THR A 212 -3.00 -15.06 6.15
N LYS A 213 -3.07 -13.96 6.89
CA LYS A 213 -3.81 -13.84 8.15
C LYS A 213 -4.57 -12.52 8.12
N LYS A 214 -5.66 -12.44 8.90
CA LYS A 214 -6.48 -11.22 9.03
C LYS A 214 -7.07 -10.74 7.69
N VAL A 215 -7.28 -11.65 6.74
CA VAL A 215 -7.95 -11.39 5.46
C VAL A 215 -8.93 -12.55 5.18
N PRO A 216 -9.88 -12.43 4.25
CA PRO A 216 -10.92 -13.44 4.06
C PRO A 216 -10.45 -14.69 3.28
N PHE A 217 -9.16 -14.99 3.29
CA PHE A 217 -8.54 -16.14 2.63
C PHE A 217 -7.25 -16.53 3.38
N ASP A 218 -6.84 -17.78 3.23
CA ASP A 218 -5.72 -18.38 3.98
C ASP A 218 -4.42 -18.40 3.18
N VAL A 219 -4.50 -18.48 1.84
CA VAL A 219 -3.34 -18.45 0.94
C VAL A 219 -3.64 -17.53 -0.24
N ILE A 220 -2.63 -16.75 -0.64
CA ILE A 220 -2.63 -16.00 -1.89
C ILE A 220 -1.52 -16.52 -2.79
N ALA A 221 -1.83 -16.70 -4.07
CA ALA A 221 -0.88 -17.13 -5.07
C ALA A 221 -0.95 -16.25 -6.32
N ARG A 222 0.19 -16.00 -6.97
CA ARG A 222 0.33 -15.19 -8.18
C ARG A 222 1.21 -15.88 -9.21
N LYS A 223 0.79 -15.88 -10.48
CA LYS A 223 1.63 -16.27 -11.62
C LYS A 223 1.33 -15.35 -12.80
N GLY A 224 2.23 -14.38 -13.04
CA GLY A 224 1.99 -13.33 -14.03
C GLY A 224 0.81 -12.45 -13.60
N LYS A 225 -0.28 -12.50 -14.37
CA LYS A 225 -1.54 -11.79 -14.08
C LYS A 225 -2.56 -12.63 -13.32
N GLU A 226 -2.37 -13.94 -13.26
CA GLU A 226 -3.30 -14.85 -12.60
C GLU A 226 -3.09 -14.75 -11.08
N ILE A 227 -4.13 -14.37 -10.34
CA ILE A 227 -4.14 -14.25 -8.88
C ILE A 227 -5.18 -15.25 -8.35
N ILE A 228 -4.79 -16.08 -7.38
CA ILE A 228 -5.68 -17.06 -6.77
C ILE A 228 -5.75 -16.80 -5.27
N LEU A 229 -6.97 -16.59 -4.75
CA LEU A 229 -7.27 -16.51 -3.33
C LEU A 229 -7.81 -17.86 -2.86
N THR A 230 -7.16 -18.48 -1.88
CA THR A 230 -7.53 -19.82 -1.42
C THR A 230 -8.03 -19.79 0.03
N GLU A 231 -9.21 -20.38 0.28
CA GLU A 231 -9.71 -20.71 1.63
C GLU A 231 -9.45 -22.18 1.95
N VAL A 232 -9.03 -22.47 3.17
CA VAL A 232 -8.75 -23.83 3.65
C VAL A 232 -9.68 -24.20 4.80
N GLY A 233 -10.51 -25.22 4.59
CA GLY A 233 -11.54 -25.67 5.53
C GLY A 233 -12.92 -25.68 4.90
N ASP A 234 -13.97 -25.83 5.72
CA ASP A 234 -15.35 -26.00 5.23
C ASP A 234 -16.20 -24.71 5.36
N LYS A 235 -15.63 -23.63 5.89
CA LYS A 235 -16.32 -22.35 6.08
C LYS A 235 -15.85 -21.34 5.04
N THR A 236 -16.78 -20.89 4.20
CA THR A 236 -16.57 -19.79 3.25
C THR A 236 -16.70 -18.45 3.95
N ASN A 237 -15.81 -17.51 3.65
CA ASN A 237 -15.93 -16.13 4.10
C ASN A 237 -16.76 -15.31 3.10
N PRO A 238 -17.92 -14.75 3.48
CA PRO A 238 -18.77 -13.98 2.58
C PRO A 238 -18.10 -12.71 2.03
N GLN A 239 -17.00 -12.27 2.63
CA GLN A 239 -16.22 -11.11 2.18
C GLN A 239 -15.23 -11.43 1.05
N LEU A 240 -15.02 -12.71 0.74
CA LEU A 240 -14.11 -13.11 -0.34
C LEU A 240 -14.67 -12.74 -1.71
N LEU A 241 -15.96 -13.01 -1.98
CA LEU A 241 -16.58 -12.74 -3.29
C LEU A 241 -16.57 -11.25 -3.67
N PRO A 242 -16.92 -10.29 -2.79
CA PRO A 242 -16.77 -8.87 -3.09
C PRO A 242 -15.33 -8.47 -3.43
N LEU A 243 -14.36 -9.06 -2.73
CA LEU A 243 -12.95 -8.79 -2.93
C LEU A 243 -12.46 -9.35 -4.27
N GLN A 244 -12.79 -10.61 -4.56
CA GLN A 244 -12.49 -11.33 -5.80
C GLN A 244 -12.82 -10.47 -7.02
N LYS A 245 -14.08 -9.99 -7.11
CA LYS A 245 -14.55 -9.22 -8.27
C LYS A 245 -13.78 -7.91 -8.45
N LEU A 246 -13.40 -7.27 -7.35
CA LEU A 246 -12.74 -5.97 -7.40
C LEU A 246 -11.27 -6.10 -7.83
N ILE A 247 -10.59 -7.16 -7.40
CA ILE A 247 -9.16 -7.37 -7.70
C ILE A 247 -8.91 -8.31 -8.88
N GLU A 248 -9.97 -8.78 -9.55
CA GLU A 248 -9.89 -9.74 -10.67
C GLU A 248 -9.05 -10.99 -10.32
N ALA A 249 -9.38 -11.61 -9.19
CA ALA A 249 -8.75 -12.85 -8.77
C ALA A 249 -9.68 -14.06 -8.99
N ASP A 250 -9.08 -15.23 -9.15
CA ASP A 250 -9.75 -16.51 -8.99
C ASP A 250 -9.89 -16.86 -7.51
N THR A 251 -10.87 -17.72 -7.20
CA THR A 251 -11.02 -18.28 -5.85
C THR A 251 -10.96 -19.79 -5.88
N LEU A 252 -10.31 -20.37 -4.87
CA LEU A 252 -10.28 -21.82 -4.65
C LEU A 252 -10.64 -22.12 -3.21
N MET A 253 -11.46 -23.15 -2.99
CA MET A 253 -11.70 -23.69 -1.66
C MET A 253 -11.12 -25.10 -1.53
N ILE A 254 -10.21 -25.27 -0.57
CA ILE A 254 -9.70 -26.57 -0.18
C ILE A 254 -10.51 -27.06 1.02
N PHE A 255 -11.55 -27.85 0.76
CA PHE A 255 -12.47 -28.33 1.79
C PHE A 255 -11.96 -29.62 2.46
N LYS A 256 -12.47 -29.91 3.67
CA LYS A 256 -12.12 -31.13 4.42
C LYS A 256 -13.20 -32.19 4.31
N GLU A 257 -14.45 -31.81 4.54
CA GLU A 257 -15.57 -32.74 4.62
C GLU A 257 -16.67 -32.39 3.62
N LYS A 258 -17.07 -31.11 3.59
CA LYS A 258 -18.24 -30.69 2.84
C LYS A 258 -17.86 -29.81 1.65
N LYS A 259 -18.01 -30.36 0.45
CA LYS A 259 -17.80 -29.60 -0.79
C LYS A 259 -18.77 -28.41 -0.85
N PRO A 260 -18.28 -27.16 -0.97
CA PRO A 260 -19.12 -26.00 -1.19
C PRO A 260 -19.81 -26.08 -2.57
N LYS A 261 -20.97 -25.43 -2.70
CA LYS A 261 -21.67 -25.30 -3.98
C LYS A 261 -21.27 -23.98 -4.64
N LYS A 262 -21.09 -23.98 -5.97
CA LYS A 262 -20.87 -22.79 -6.81
C LYS A 262 -19.53 -22.04 -6.57
N ILE A 263 -18.53 -22.72 -6.01
CA ILE A 263 -17.17 -22.20 -5.87
C ILE A 263 -16.22 -23.32 -6.33
N PRO A 264 -15.14 -23.02 -7.08
CA PRO A 264 -14.11 -24.01 -7.39
C PRO A 264 -13.60 -24.62 -6.10
N ALA A 265 -13.75 -25.94 -5.97
CA ALA A 265 -13.44 -26.60 -4.70
C ALA A 265 -12.92 -28.02 -4.89
N LEU A 266 -11.88 -28.34 -4.12
CA LEU A 266 -11.10 -29.56 -4.18
C LEU A 266 -10.82 -30.07 -2.77
N THR A 267 -10.60 -31.37 -2.61
CA THR A 267 -9.98 -31.84 -1.37
C THR A 267 -8.51 -31.44 -1.36
N LYS A 268 -7.89 -31.46 -0.18
CA LYS A 268 -6.44 -31.23 -0.09
C LYS A 268 -5.65 -32.24 -0.92
N LYS A 269 -6.10 -33.50 -0.99
CA LYS A 269 -5.43 -34.54 -1.78
C LYS A 269 -5.46 -34.18 -3.27
N ASP A 270 -6.65 -33.89 -3.81
CA ASP A 270 -6.80 -33.57 -5.24
C ASP A 270 -5.98 -32.32 -5.62
N PHE A 271 -5.91 -31.32 -4.73
CA PHE A 271 -5.07 -30.14 -4.94
C PHE A 271 -3.57 -30.48 -4.99
N LEU A 272 -3.12 -31.40 -4.15
CA LEU A 272 -1.72 -31.85 -4.12
C LEU A 272 -1.35 -32.71 -5.33
N ASP A 273 -2.34 -33.28 -6.04
CA ASP A 273 -2.13 -34.14 -7.22
C ASP A 273 -1.94 -33.34 -8.52
N PHE A 274 -2.23 -32.03 -8.56
CA PHE A 274 -1.96 -31.20 -9.76
C PHE A 274 -0.47 -31.19 -10.12
N GLU A 275 -0.12 -31.39 -11.39
CA GLU A 275 1.29 -31.45 -11.81
C GLU A 275 1.77 -30.12 -12.38
N SER A 276 0.85 -29.29 -12.91
CA SER A 276 1.20 -28.00 -13.51
C SER A 276 0.24 -26.87 -13.16
N ALA A 277 0.73 -25.63 -13.17
CA ALA A 277 -0.11 -24.45 -13.03
C ALA A 277 -1.20 -24.36 -14.10
N LYS A 278 -0.92 -24.85 -15.31
CA LYS A 278 -1.86 -24.78 -16.44
C LYS A 278 -3.11 -25.61 -16.16
N GLU A 279 -2.94 -26.80 -15.58
CA GLU A 279 -4.06 -27.65 -15.17
C GLU A 279 -4.90 -26.98 -14.08
N LEU A 280 -4.25 -26.40 -13.07
CA LEU A 280 -4.96 -25.71 -11.99
C LEU A 280 -5.75 -24.51 -12.51
N ILE A 281 -5.14 -23.66 -13.33
CA ILE A 281 -5.82 -22.50 -13.93
C ILE A 281 -6.98 -22.95 -14.82
N LYS A 282 -6.79 -24.02 -15.61
CA LYS A 282 -7.88 -24.59 -16.43
C LYS A 282 -9.05 -25.04 -15.56
N PHE A 283 -8.78 -25.76 -14.47
CA PHE A 283 -9.81 -26.18 -13.51
C PHE A 283 -10.59 -24.99 -12.95
N LEU A 284 -9.92 -23.89 -12.58
CA LEU A 284 -10.60 -22.71 -12.04
C LEU A 284 -11.52 -22.05 -13.07
N LYS A 285 -11.10 -21.98 -14.34
CA LYS A 285 -11.88 -21.37 -15.43
C LYS A 285 -13.10 -22.18 -15.87
N GLU A 286 -13.19 -23.46 -15.51
CA GLU A 286 -14.39 -24.28 -15.76
C GLU A 286 -15.59 -23.88 -14.87
N PHE A 287 -15.38 -22.99 -13.91
CA PHE A 287 -16.38 -22.54 -12.93
C PHE A 287 -16.80 -21.06 -13.09
N GLU A 288 -16.23 -20.33 -14.05
CA GLU A 288 -16.64 -18.96 -14.43
C GLU A 288 -17.93 -18.98 -15.27
#